data_AF-A0A976HN65-F1
#
_entry.id   AF-A0A976HN65-F1
#
_cell.length_a   1.000
_cell.length_b   1.000
_cell.length_c   1.000
_cell.angle_alpha   90.00
_cell.angle_beta   90.00
_cell.angle_gamma   90.00
#
_symmetry.space_group_name_H-M   'P 1'
#
loop_
_entity.id
_entity.type
_entity.pdbx_description
1 polymer ?
#
loop_
_entity_poly.entity_id
_entity_poly.type
_entity_poly.pdbx_seq_one_letter_code
_entity_poly.pdbx_strand_id
1 'polypeptide(L)'
;HQGWLLPGRDYVVTGSGRVIYAPVFPYLPPPWFVREVGLIIRDTADSRVVYETQARHEGRWADDEAVLPAMLTAALKDFPKPPQGKRLVNIEIPR
;
A
#
# COMPACT_ATOMS: atom_id res chain seq x y z
N HIS A 1 29.92 -18.79 -27.75
CA HIS A 1 29.30 -19.08 -26.43
C HIS A 1 28.20 -18.06 -26.19
N GLN A 2 26.95 -18.42 -26.45
CA GLN A 2 25.80 -17.51 -26.34
C GLN A 2 25.14 -17.76 -24.97
N GLY A 3 25.25 -16.79 -24.06
CA GLY A 3 24.54 -16.82 -22.78
C GLY A 3 23.09 -16.41 -23.00
N TRP A 4 22.14 -17.16 -22.45
CA TRP A 4 20.72 -16.81 -22.50
C TRP A 4 20.38 -15.94 -21.30
N LEU A 5 19.98 -14.70 -21.55
CA LEU A 5 19.39 -13.82 -20.53
C LEU A 5 17.90 -14.17 -20.44
N LEU A 6 17.48 -14.78 -19.34
CA LEU A 6 16.06 -14.89 -19.02
C LEU A 6 15.65 -13.64 -18.24
N PRO A 7 14.68 -12.83 -18.72
CA PRO A 7 14.27 -11.62 -18.03
C PRO A 7 13.80 -11.95 -16.60
N GLY A 8 14.32 -11.22 -15.61
CA GLY A 8 13.92 -11.32 -14.20
C GLY A 8 14.84 -12.17 -13.29
N ARG A 9 15.97 -12.68 -13.79
CA ARG A 9 16.97 -13.35 -12.95
C ARG A 9 18.36 -12.76 -13.19
N ASP A 10 18.92 -12.13 -12.17
CA ASP A 10 20.16 -11.31 -12.25
C ASP A 10 21.46 -12.12 -12.42
N TYR A 11 21.42 -13.34 -12.94
CA TYR A 11 22.59 -14.23 -13.04
C TYR A 11 22.84 -14.73 -14.47
N VAL A 12 24.11 -15.04 -14.77
CA VAL A 12 24.52 -15.57 -16.07
C VAL A 12 24.89 -17.05 -15.95
N VAL A 13 24.27 -17.89 -16.80
CA VAL A 13 24.53 -19.32 -16.87
C VAL A 13 25.11 -19.67 -18.23
N THR A 14 26.13 -20.54 -18.25
CA THR A 14 26.64 -21.14 -19.50
C THR A 14 25.63 -22.15 -20.06
N GLY A 15 25.77 -22.51 -21.35
CA GLY A 15 24.98 -23.59 -21.95
C GLY A 15 25.17 -24.97 -21.29
N SER A 16 26.17 -25.11 -20.40
CA SER A 16 26.44 -26.30 -19.60
C SER A 16 25.88 -26.23 -18.18
N GLY A 17 25.09 -25.21 -17.84
CA GLY A 17 24.46 -25.06 -16.53
C GLY A 17 25.35 -24.46 -15.41
N ARG A 18 26.55 -23.93 -15.71
CA ARG A 18 27.41 -23.30 -14.70
C ARG A 18 27.05 -21.82 -14.56
N VAL A 19 26.85 -21.36 -13.33
CA VAL A 19 26.70 -19.94 -13.00
C VAL A 19 28.09 -19.30 -13.03
N ILE A 20 28.28 -18.28 -13.85
CA ILE A 20 29.55 -17.56 -13.99
C ILE A 20 29.49 -16.15 -13.43
N TYR A 21 28.30 -15.65 -13.14
CA TYR A 21 28.07 -14.37 -12.49
C TYR A 21 26.76 -14.44 -11.71
N ALA A 22 26.81 -14.07 -10.44
CA ALA A 22 25.66 -13.82 -9.59
C ALA A 22 25.97 -12.60 -8.71
N PRO A 23 25.02 -11.67 -8.51
CA PRO A 23 25.25 -10.52 -7.66
C PRO A 23 25.43 -10.99 -6.21
N VAL A 24 26.44 -10.45 -5.53
CA VAL A 24 26.71 -10.74 -4.11
C VAL A 24 25.59 -10.20 -3.21
N PHE A 25 24.86 -9.18 -3.70
CA PHE A 25 23.67 -8.63 -3.06
C PHE A 25 22.48 -8.72 -4.02
N PRO A 26 21.51 -9.62 -3.79
CA PRO A 26 20.30 -9.65 -4.61
C PRO A 26 19.56 -8.32 -4.46
N TYR A 27 19.02 -7.80 -5.56
CA TYR A 27 18.13 -6.66 -5.52
C TYR A 27 16.87 -7.02 -4.73
N LEU A 28 16.67 -6.40 -3.56
CA LEU A 28 15.42 -6.48 -2.82
C LEU A 28 14.61 -5.22 -3.16
N PRO A 29 13.38 -5.36 -3.68
CA PRO A 29 12.53 -4.20 -3.90
C PRO A 29 12.27 -3.50 -2.55
N PRO A 30 12.18 -2.15 -2.53
CA PRO A 30 11.82 -1.42 -1.32
C PRO A 30 10.48 -1.92 -0.76
N PRO A 31 10.31 -1.94 0.58
CA PRO A 31 9.05 -2.35 1.19
C PRO A 31 7.88 -1.47 0.73
N TRP A 32 6.72 -2.08 0.53
CA TRP A 32 5.47 -1.40 0.22
C TRP A 32 4.54 -1.47 1.42
N PHE A 33 4.20 -0.32 1.98
CA PHE A 33 3.38 -0.22 3.18
C PHE A 33 1.94 0.08 2.79
N VAL A 34 1.02 -0.79 3.21
CA VAL A 34 -0.43 -0.63 3.02
C VAL A 34 -1.08 -0.39 4.38
N ARG A 35 -1.90 0.66 4.49
CA ARG A 35 -2.70 0.98 5.67
C ARG A 35 -4.15 1.11 5.31
N GLU A 36 -5.01 0.82 6.28
CA GLU A 36 -6.45 0.93 6.14
C GLU A 36 -7.07 1.43 7.45
N VAL A 37 -7.98 2.40 7.34
CA VAL A 37 -8.78 2.93 8.45
C VAL A 37 -10.25 2.67 8.13
N GLY A 38 -10.93 1.92 8.99
CA GLY A 38 -12.38 1.75 8.98
C GLY A 38 -13.02 2.57 10.09
N LEU A 39 -14.08 3.30 9.79
CA LEU A 39 -14.81 4.12 10.76
C LEU A 39 -16.31 3.85 10.64
N ILE A 40 -16.93 3.57 11.79
CA ILE A 40 -18.38 3.41 11.95
C ILE A 40 -18.83 4.41 13.01
N ILE A 41 -19.84 5.22 12.69
CA ILE A 41 -20.47 6.13 13.65
C ILE A 41 -21.90 5.67 13.88
N ARG A 42 -22.30 5.65 15.16
CA ARG A 42 -23.62 5.21 15.60
C ARG A 42 -24.34 6.34 16.32
N ASP A 43 -25.65 6.38 16.14
CA ASP A 43 -26.54 7.21 16.94
C ASP A 43 -26.52 6.72 18.40
N THR A 44 -26.48 7.65 19.36
CA THR A 44 -26.36 7.29 20.78
C THR A 44 -27.69 6.93 21.43
N ALA A 45 -28.82 7.30 20.83
CA ALA A 45 -30.14 6.98 21.35
C ALA A 45 -30.55 5.53 21.05
N ASP A 46 -30.23 5.02 19.86
CA ASP A 46 -30.65 3.69 19.39
C ASP A 46 -29.52 2.79 18.86
N SER A 47 -28.25 3.22 18.90
CA SER A 47 -27.08 2.50 18.38
C SER A 47 -27.09 2.21 16.87
N ARG A 48 -28.00 2.84 16.10
CA ARG A 48 -28.09 2.70 14.64
C ARG A 48 -26.86 3.27 13.97
N VAL A 49 -26.31 2.56 12.98
CA VAL A 49 -25.20 3.08 12.15
C VAL A 49 -25.71 4.23 11.29
N VAL A 50 -25.10 5.40 11.45
CA VAL A 50 -25.43 6.61 10.69
C VAL A 50 -24.35 6.96 9.66
N TYR A 51 -23.16 6.37 9.80
CA TYR A 51 -22.04 6.61 8.90
C TYR A 51 -21.09 5.42 8.91
N GLU A 52 -20.65 5.00 7.73
CA GLU A 52 -19.61 4.00 7.56
C GLU A 52 -18.69 4.47 6.43
N THR A 53 -17.38 4.38 6.66
CA THR A 53 -16.36 4.76 5.68
C THR A 53 -15.12 3.91 5.85
N GLN A 54 -14.35 3.81 4.76
CA GLN A 54 -13.09 3.09 4.70
C GLN A 54 -12.12 3.97 3.92
N ALA A 55 -10.91 4.17 4.44
CA ALA A 55 -9.82 4.85 3.77
C ALA A 55 -8.62 3.91 3.67
N ARG A 56 -7.96 3.86 2.51
CA ARG A 56 -6.80 3.00 2.24
C ARG A 56 -5.65 3.84 1.71
N HIS A 57 -4.48 3.70 2.31
CA HIS A 57 -3.26 4.39 1.90
C HIS A 57 -2.17 3.37 1.56
N GLU A 58 -1.42 3.62 0.50
CA GLU A 58 -0.30 2.78 0.09
C GLU A 58 0.91 3.62 -0.31
N GLY A 59 2.10 3.22 0.11
CA GLY A 59 3.31 4.00 -0.18
C GLY A 59 4.61 3.37 0.29
N ARG A 60 5.72 4.03 -0.07
CA ARG A 60 7.09 3.54 0.19
C ARG A 60 7.61 3.86 1.59
N TRP A 61 6.90 4.70 2.36
CA TRP A 61 7.35 5.19 3.65
C TRP A 61 6.51 4.65 4.81
N ALA A 62 7.17 4.38 5.93
CA ALA A 62 6.60 3.80 7.15
C ALA A 62 5.99 4.85 8.13
N ASP A 63 5.83 6.11 7.71
CA ASP A 63 5.57 7.23 8.64
C ASP A 63 4.12 7.28 9.16
N ASP A 64 3.77 6.33 10.03
CA ASP A 64 2.39 6.13 10.52
C ASP A 64 1.87 7.32 11.32
N GLU A 65 2.74 8.09 11.98
CA GLU A 65 2.35 9.25 12.80
C GLU A 65 1.77 10.39 11.96
N ALA A 66 2.27 10.61 10.74
CA ALA A 66 1.71 11.55 9.79
C ALA A 66 0.55 10.93 8.97
N VAL A 67 0.62 9.63 8.67
CA VAL A 67 -0.37 8.93 7.82
C VAL A 67 -1.72 8.77 8.51
N LEU A 68 -1.74 8.33 9.76
CA LEU A 68 -3.00 8.01 10.44
C LEU A 68 -3.94 9.22 10.61
N PRO A 69 -3.47 10.42 11.05
CA PRO A 69 -4.32 11.60 11.12
C PRO A 69 -4.87 12.01 9.76
N ALA A 70 -4.05 11.98 8.70
CA ALA A 70 -4.48 12.33 7.36
C ALA A 70 -5.56 11.35 6.83
N MET A 71 -5.37 10.05 7.05
CA MET A 71 -6.37 9.03 6.70
C MET A 71 -7.69 9.23 7.45
N LEU A 72 -7.63 9.61 8.73
CA LEU A 72 -8.82 9.90 9.51
C LEU A 72 -9.56 11.15 8.99
N THR A 73 -8.84 12.23 8.69
CA THR A 73 -9.42 13.42 8.05
C THR A 73 -10.07 13.09 6.71
N ALA A 74 -9.42 12.25 5.90
CA ALA A 74 -9.97 11.80 4.62
C ALA A 74 -11.24 10.95 4.77
N ALA A 75 -11.28 10.08 5.78
CA ALA A 75 -12.44 9.26 6.11
C ALA A 75 -13.64 10.12 6.57
N LEU A 76 -13.37 11.23 7.26
CA LEU A 76 -14.38 12.16 7.77
C LEU A 76 -14.83 13.24 6.77
N LYS A 77 -14.18 13.38 5.61
CA LYS A 77 -14.40 14.48 4.66
C LYS A 77 -15.87 14.71 4.30
N ASP A 78 -16.66 13.65 4.20
CA ASP A 78 -18.04 13.69 3.73
C ASP A 78 -19.04 13.41 4.88
N PHE A 79 -18.59 13.39 6.14
CA PHE A 79 -19.48 13.23 7.29
C PHE A 79 -20.44 14.44 7.40
N PRO A 80 -21.75 14.22 7.66
CA PRO A 80 -22.45 12.96 7.91
C PRO A 80 -23.11 12.34 6.67
N LYS A 81 -22.83 12.82 5.45
CA LYS A 81 -23.45 12.36 4.19
C LYS A 81 -22.42 11.60 3.35
N PRO A 82 -22.11 10.33 3.67
CA PRO A 82 -21.10 9.59 2.95
C PRO A 82 -21.55 9.39 1.49
N PRO A 83 -20.62 9.47 0.53
CA PRO A 83 -20.90 8.96 -0.81
C PRO A 83 -21.24 7.46 -0.73
N GLN A 84 -22.18 6.99 -1.56
CA GLN A 84 -22.55 5.57 -1.56
C GLN A 84 -21.39 4.71 -2.11
N GLY A 85 -20.86 3.81 -1.29
CA GLY A 85 -19.85 2.81 -1.70
C GLY A 85 -18.46 2.99 -1.08
N LYS A 86 -17.58 1.99 -1.29
CA LYS A 86 -16.20 2.00 -0.76
C LYS A 86 -15.37 3.09 -1.45
N ARG A 87 -14.83 4.03 -0.68
CA ARG A 87 -14.00 5.13 -1.20
C ARG A 87 -12.51 4.82 -1.02
N LEU A 88 -11.80 4.61 -2.12
CA LEU A 88 -10.33 4.57 -2.08
C LEU A 88 -9.81 6.01 -2.07
N VAL A 89 -9.38 6.50 -0.91
CA VAL A 89 -8.72 7.81 -0.80
C VAL A 89 -7.21 7.61 -0.85
N ASN A 90 -6.62 7.78 -2.03
CA ASN A 90 -5.17 7.84 -2.15
C ASN A 90 -4.69 9.19 -1.62
N ILE A 91 -4.05 9.20 -0.46
CA ILE A 91 -3.47 10.40 0.13
C ILE A 91 -1.98 10.38 -0.17
N GLU A 92 -1.52 11.26 -1.06
CA GLU A 92 -0.09 11.56 -1.12
C GLU A 92 0.23 12.46 0.06
N ILE A 93 0.97 11.96 1.03
CA ILE A 93 1.43 12.77 2.16
C ILE A 93 2.63 13.59 1.67
N PRO A 94 2.46 14.92 1.49
CA PRO A 94 3.58 15.78 1.20
C PRO A 94 4.45 15.86 2.46
N ARG A 95 5.75 15.88 2.24
CA ARG A 95 6.76 15.99 3.29
C ARG A 95 6.91 17.44 3.72
#